data_AF-A0A924U501-F1
#
_entry.id   AF-A0A924U501-F1
#
_cell.length_a   1.000
_cell.length_b   1.000
_cell.length_c   1.000
_cell.angle_alpha   90.00
_cell.angle_beta   90.00
_cell.angle_gamma   90.00
#
_symmetry.space_group_name_H-M   'P 1'
#
loop_
_entity.id
_entity.type
_entity.pdbx_description
1 polymer ?
#
loop_
_entity_poly.entity_id
_entity_poly.type
_entity_poly.pdbx_seq_one_letter_code
_entity_poly.pdbx_strand_id
1 'polypeptide(L)' 'QRNVCGIPVVRKVDGDRFECEANYAVFRTKLSELSTVFNVGRYVDVVVRTPQGLKFESRQVVYDSEMIPNSVIYPI' A
#
# COMPACT_ATOMS: atom_id res chain seq x y z
N GLN A 1 3.34 12.58 4.07
CA GLN A 1 2.12 11.81 3.74
C GLN A 1 1.79 10.90 4.91
N ARG A 2 0.51 10.57 5.12
CA ARG A 2 0.05 9.65 6.17
C ARG A 2 -0.62 8.46 5.52
N ASN A 3 -0.10 7.26 5.75
CA ASN A 3 -0.67 6.01 5.26
C ASN A 3 -1.60 5.43 6.31
N VAL A 4 -2.82 5.10 5.90
CA VAL A 4 -3.78 4.33 6.69
C VAL A 4 -3.98 3.02 5.94
N CYS A 5 -3.53 1.92 6.54
CA CYS A 5 -3.68 0.57 5.99
C CYS A 5 -4.83 -0.12 6.73
N GLY A 6 -5.72 -0.76 5.98
CA GLY A 6 -6.76 -1.63 6.52
C GLY A 6 -6.17 -2.91 7.10
N ILE A 7 -7.03 -3.75 7.68
CA ILE A 7 -6.64 -5.08 8.16
C ILE A 7 -6.23 -5.92 6.94
N PRO A 8 -4.99 -6.44 6.89
CA PRO A 8 -4.57 -7.30 5.79
C PRO A 8 -5.29 -8.65 5.83
N VAL A 9 -5.56 -9.20 4.65
CA VAL A 9 -6.10 -10.54 4.45
C VAL A 9 -5.07 -11.39 3.76
N VAL A 10 -4.71 -12.52 4.36
CA VAL A 10 -3.87 -13.53 3.70
C VAL A 10 -4.77 -14.40 2.80
N ARG A 11 -4.47 -14.43 1.51
CA ARG A 11 -5.21 -15.19 0.49
C ARG A 11 -4.65 -16.59 0.29
N LYS A 12 -3.33 -16.74 0.37
CA LYS A 12 -2.64 -18.02 0.19
C LYS A 12 -1.37 -18.07 1.04
N VAL A 13 -1.08 -19.26 1.56
CA VAL A 13 0.18 -19.59 2.23
C VAL A 13 0.78 -20.81 1.54
N ASP A 14 2.02 -20.70 1.11
CA ASP A 14 2.77 -21.76 0.42
C ASP A 14 4.20 -21.80 1.00
N GLY A 15 4.38 -22.60 2.05
CA GLY A 15 5.61 -22.63 2.83
C GLY A 15 5.98 -21.25 3.39
N ASP A 16 7.08 -20.70 2.91
CA ASP A 16 7.60 -19.38 3.30
C ASP A 16 7.06 -18.22 2.45
N ARG A 17 6.11 -18.47 1.54
CA ARG A 17 5.52 -17.48 0.65
C ARG A 17 4.05 -17.22 1.01
N PHE A 18 3.69 -15.95 1.13
CA PHE A 18 2.38 -15.47 1.55
C PHE A 18 1.83 -14.51 0.49
N GLU A 19 0.67 -14.81 -0.07
CA GLU A 19 -0.07 -13.87 -0.91
C GLU A 19 -1.09 -13.17 -0.02
N CYS A 20 -1.01 -11.84 0.07
CA CYS A 20 -1.89 -11.06 0.93
C CYS A 20 -2.35 -9.77 0.26
N GLU A 21 -3.42 -9.21 0.79
CA GLU A 21 -4.01 -7.98 0.29
C GLU A 21 -4.43 -7.07 1.44
N ALA A 22 -4.32 -5.76 1.24
CA ALA A 22 -4.84 -4.78 2.20
C ALA A 22 -5.28 -3.50 1.49
N ASN A 23 -6.45 -2.98 1.86
CA ASN A 23 -6.88 -1.66 1.39
C ASN A 23 -6.03 -0.57 2.04
N TYR A 24 -5.83 0.56 1.34
CA TYR A 24 -5.10 1.69 1.88
C TYR A 24 -5.75 3.03 1.51
N ALA A 25 -5.45 4.04 2.33
CA ALA A 25 -5.69 5.44 2.05
C ALA A 25 -4.45 6.27 2.42
N VAL A 26 -3.96 7.04 1.46
CA VAL A 26 -2.87 8.00 1.65
C VAL A 26 -3.47 9.39 1.78
N PHE A 27 -3.18 10.06 2.89
CA PHE A 27 -3.54 11.45 3.11
C PHE A 27 -2.33 12.36 2.88
N ARG A 28 -2.58 13.52 2.26
CA ARG A 28 -1.57 14.56 2.03
C ARG A 28 -2.06 15.88 2.60
N THR A 29 -1.15 16.54 3.30
CA THR A 29 -1.30 17.91 3.78
C THR A 29 -0.19 18.71 3.10
N LYS A 30 -0.54 19.70 2.28
CA LYS A 30 0.44 20.66 1.74
C LYS A 30 0.64 21.79 2.75
N LEU A 31 1.67 22.59 2.52
CA LEU A 31 1.97 23.74 3.37
C LEU A 31 0.74 24.65 3.47
N SER A 32 0.26 24.86 4.70
CA SER A 32 -0.90 25.70 5.00
C SER A 32 -2.24 25.25 4.37
N GLU A 33 -2.34 24.02 3.88
CA GLU A 33 -3.59 23.44 3.35
C GLU A 33 -4.19 22.39 4.29
N LEU A 34 -5.47 22.09 4.11
CA LEU A 34 -6.14 20.99 4.80
C LEU A 34 -5.60 19.63 4.33
N SER A 35 -5.74 18.63 5.21
CA SER A 35 -5.44 17.24 4.83
C SER A 35 -6.51 16.71 3.89
N THR A 36 -6.10 16.14 2.77
CA THR A 36 -6.99 15.57 1.75
C THR A 36 -6.63 14.12 1.47
N VAL A 37 -7.61 13.35 1.00
CA VAL A 37 -7.35 12.03 0.42
C VAL A 37 -6.55 12.23 -0.87
N PHE A 38 -5.33 11.70 -0.89
CA PHE A 38 -4.43 11.83 -2.02
C PHE A 38 -4.51 10.65 -2.97
N ASN A 39 -4.54 9.44 -2.43
CA ASN A 39 -4.62 8.20 -3.20
C ASN A 39 -5.24 7.11 -2.33
N VAL A 40 -6.14 6.32 -2.92
CA VAL A 40 -6.77 5.16 -2.27
C VAL A 40 -6.67 3.97 -3.21
N GLY A 41 -6.70 2.78 -2.63
CA GLY A 41 -6.66 1.55 -3.40
C GLY A 41 -6.39 0.34 -2.53
N ARG A 42 -5.75 -0.66 -3.14
CA ARG A 42 -5.39 -1.91 -2.49
C ARG A 42 -3.98 -2.35 -2.87
N TYR A 43 -3.25 -2.84 -1.88
CA TYR A 43 -2.01 -3.58 -2.08
C TYR A 43 -2.36 -5.04 -2.41
N VAL A 44 -1.71 -5.58 -3.44
CA VAL A 44 -1.66 -7.01 -3.75
C VAL A 44 -0.20 -7.41 -3.60
N ASP A 45 0.10 -8.07 -2.49
CA ASP A 45 1.46 -8.32 -2.04
C ASP A 45 1.80 -9.81 -2.12
N VAL A 46 3.05 -10.08 -2.47
CA VAL A 46 3.69 -11.36 -2.22
C VAL A 46 4.81 -11.14 -1.22
N VAL A 47 4.67 -11.74 -0.04
CA VAL A 47 5.62 -11.66 1.06
C VAL A 47 6.33 -12.99 1.20
N VAL A 48 7.65 -12.96 1.37
CA VAL A 48 8.47 -14.14 1.62
C VAL A 48 9.18 -14.02 2.97
N ARG A 49 9.33 -15.14 3.68
CA ARG A 49 10.18 -15.22 4.86
C ARG A 49 11.63 -15.39 4.44
N THR A 50 12.51 -14.53 4.95
CA THR A 50 13.96 -14.64 4.79
C THR A 50 14.62 -14.74 6.16
N PRO A 51 15.93 -15.06 6.25
CA PRO A 51 16.67 -15.00 7.51
C PRO A 51 16.65 -13.61 8.19
N GLN A 52 16.33 -12.54 7.45
CA GLN A 52 16.22 -11.16 7.94
C GLN A 52 14.77 -10.73 8.24
N GLY A 53 13.83 -11.68 8.27
CA GLY A 53 12.42 -11.44 8.52
C GLY A 53 11.57 -11.47 7.25
N LEU A 54 10.35 -10.95 7.33
CA LEU A 54 9.44 -10.88 6.19
C LEU A 54 9.87 -9.78 5.22
N LYS A 55 9.90 -10.09 3.92
CA LYS A 55 10.22 -9.17 2.82
C LYS A 55 9.19 -9.27 1.72
N PHE A 56 8.94 -8.17 1.01
CA PHE A 56 8.14 -8.21 -0.20
C PHE A 56 8.96 -8.83 -1.33
N GLU A 57 8.51 -9.96 -1.85
CA GLU A 57 8.95 -10.46 -3.15
C GLU A 57 8.37 -9.57 -4.26
N SER A 58 7.10 -9.18 -4.11
CA SER A 58 6.47 -8.17 -4.96
C SER A 58 5.38 -7.40 -4.20
N ARG A 59 5.13 -6.18 -4.66
CA ARG A 59 4.02 -5.33 -4.22
C ARG A 59 3.41 -4.65 -5.43
N GLN A 60 2.13 -4.91 -5.67
CA GLN A 60 1.34 -4.23 -6.69
C GLN A 60 0.37 -3.28 -5.98
N VAL A 61 0.42 -2.00 -6.37
CA VAL A 61 -0.42 -0.95 -5.81
C VAL A 61 -1.50 -0.62 -6.83
N VAL A 62 -2.71 -1.14 -6.61
CA VAL A 62 -3.86 -0.90 -7.49
C VAL A 62 -4.67 0.24 -6.89
N TYR A 63 -4.62 1.42 -7.51
CA TYR A 63 -5.31 2.61 -7.02
C TYR A 63 -6.66 2.82 -7.70
N ASP A 64 -7.65 3.31 -6.95
CA ASP A 64 -9.00 3.61 -7.46
C ASP A 64 -9.11 5.06 -7.96
N SER A 65 -8.17 5.93 -7.58
CA SER A 65 -8.19 7.35 -7.89
C SER A 65 -7.94 7.60 -9.40
N GLU A 66 -9.00 7.80 -10.18
CA GLU A 66 -8.92 8.07 -11.63
C GLU A 66 -7.99 9.25 -11.96
N MET A 67 -7.99 10.29 -11.12
CA MET A 67 -7.11 11.45 -11.23
C MET A 67 -6.14 11.47 -10.06
N ILE A 68 -4.84 11.42 -10.35
CA ILE A 68 -3.80 11.66 -9.35
C ILE A 68 -3.51 13.17 -9.32
N PRO A 69 -3.80 13.88 -8.21
CA PRO A 69 -3.59 15.32 -8.17
C PRO A 69 -2.10 15.67 -8.17
N ASN A 70 -1.67 16.21 -9.31
CA ASN A 70 -0.31 16.60 -9.68
C ASN A 70 0.63 15.42 -9.92
N SER A 71 1.37 15.00 -8.89
CA SER A 71 2.47 14.05 -9.02
C SER A 71 2.53 13.13 -7.81
N VAL A 72 2.88 11.86 -8.04
CA VAL A 72 3.32 10.91 -7.01
C VAL A 72 4.83 11.00 -6.94
N ILE A 73 5.35 11.63 -5.88
CA ILE A 73 6.80 11.82 -5.69
C ILE A 73 7.36 10.78 -4.71
N TYR A 74 6.55 10.37 -3.74
CA TYR A 74 6.94 9.44 -2.69
C TYR A 74 6.22 8.10 -2.88
N PRO A 75 6.80 6.99 -2.39
CA PRO A 75 6.17 5.68 -2.43
C PRO A 75 4.78 5.69 -1.79
N ILE A 76 3.89 4.91 -2.39
CA ILE A 76 2.56 4.58 -1.87
C ILE A 76 2.62 3.22 -1.19
#